data_AF-A0A2T6DDC4-F1
#
_entry.id   AF-A0A2T6DDC4-F1
#
_cell.length_a   1.000
_cell.length_b   1.000
_cell.length_c   1.000
_cell.angle_alpha   90.00
_cell.angle_beta   90.00
_cell.angle_gamma   90.00
#
_symmetry.space_group_name_H-M   'P 1'
#
loop_
_entity.id
_entity.type
_entity.pdbx_description
1 polymer ?
#
loop_
_entity_poly.entity_id
_entity_poly.type
_entity_poly.pdbx_seq_one_letter_code
_entity_poly.pdbx_strand_id
1 'polypeptide(L)'
;MKVLTYTAARENLASTMDTVCTDREPVVITRNRDQAVVMISMDDYESLLETATLLRSPANAKRLTKAFASTIKGKAQERILEAGA
;
A
#
# COMPACT_ATOMS: atom_id res chain seq x y z
N MET A 1 3.84 -10.58 8.13
CA MET A 1 2.57 -11.20 7.64
C MET A 1 2.15 -12.36 8.54
N LYS A 2 1.11 -12.13 9.33
CA LYS A 2 0.55 -13.08 10.29
C LYS A 2 -0.65 -13.80 9.67
N VAL A 3 -0.82 -15.09 9.98
CA VAL A 3 -1.98 -15.88 9.53
C VAL A 3 -2.84 -16.22 10.75
N LEU A 4 -4.13 -15.91 10.66
CA LEU A 4 -5.14 -16.20 11.66
C LEU A 4 -6.22 -17.11 11.06
N THR A 5 -6.81 -17.96 11.91
CA THR A 5 -8.06 -18.63 11.56
C THR A 5 -9.22 -17.64 11.71
N TYR A 6 -10.32 -17.91 11.02
CA TYR A 6 -11.56 -17.14 11.16
C TYR A 6 -11.99 -17.01 12.62
N THR A 7 -11.93 -18.09 13.39
CA THR A 7 -12.31 -18.08 14.81
C THR A 7 -11.41 -17.16 15.62
N ALA A 8 -10.09 -17.26 15.45
CA ALA A 8 -9.13 -16.41 16.17
C ALA A 8 -9.29 -14.92 15.81
N ALA A 9 -9.49 -14.61 14.52
CA ALA A 9 -9.73 -13.25 14.07
C ALA A 9 -11.07 -12.69 14.58
N ARG A 10 -12.12 -13.52 14.65
CA ARG A 10 -13.43 -13.11 15.18
C ARG A 10 -13.36 -12.79 16.67
N GLU A 11 -12.66 -13.62 17.45
CA GLU A 11 -12.49 -13.42 18.90
C GLU A 11 -11.63 -12.20 19.24
N ASN A 12 -10.71 -11.82 18.35
CA ASN A 12 -9.72 -10.76 18.58
C ASN A 12 -9.80 -9.66 17.51
N LEU A 13 -11.00 -9.35 17.00
CA LEU A 13 -11.13 -8.50 15.81
C LEU A 13 -10.59 -7.09 16.03
N ALA A 14 -10.98 -6.44 17.15
CA ALA A 14 -10.55 -5.08 17.47
C ALA A 14 -9.02 -4.98 17.60
N SER A 15 -8.40 -5.85 18.41
CA SER A 15 -6.95 -5.85 18.59
C SER A 15 -6.19 -6.20 17.30
N THR A 16 -6.77 -7.07 16.46
CA THR A 16 -6.20 -7.37 15.14
C THR A 16 -6.24 -6.14 14.24
N MET A 17 -7.34 -5.38 14.22
CA MET A 17 -7.44 -4.12 13.46
C MET A 17 -6.44 -3.07 13.98
N ASP A 18 -6.32 -2.91 15.29
CA ASP A 18 -5.36 -1.99 15.89
C ASP A 18 -3.93 -2.34 15.47
N THR A 19 -3.56 -3.63 15.55
CA THR A 19 -2.24 -4.12 15.13
C THR A 19 -1.98 -3.84 13.65
N VAL A 20 -2.96 -4.10 12.77
CA VAL A 20 -2.84 -3.85 11.33
C VAL A 20 -2.62 -2.35 11.04
N CYS A 21 -3.33 -1.47 11.74
CA CYS A 21 -3.20 -0.02 11.57
C CYS A 21 -1.87 0.51 12.14
N THR A 22 -1.44 0.02 13.30
CA THR A 22 -0.21 0.46 13.99
C THR A 22 1.05 -0.07 13.31
N ASP A 23 1.10 -1.37 13.05
CA ASP A 23 2.30 -2.03 12.54
C ASP A 23 2.42 -1.92 11.02
N ARG A 24 1.36 -1.46 10.33
CA ARG A 24 1.27 -1.40 8.86
C ARG A 24 1.56 -2.76 8.20
N GLU A 25 1.22 -3.85 8.90
CA GLU A 25 1.43 -5.21 8.43
C GLU A 25 0.11 -5.90 8.05
N PRO A 26 0.03 -6.55 6.88
CA PRO A 26 -1.14 -7.33 6.48
C PRO A 26 -1.30 -8.59 7.36
N VAL A 27 -2.56 -8.89 7.70
CA VAL A 27 -2.96 -10.15 8.36
C VAL A 27 -3.81 -10.98 7.40
N VAL A 28 -3.47 -12.25 7.22
CA VAL A 28 -4.25 -13.20 6.43
C VAL A 28 -5.23 -13.92 7.37
N ILE A 29 -6.51 -13.91 7.02
CA ILE A 29 -7.57 -14.61 7.76
C ILE A 29 -8.07 -15.75 6.90
N THR A 30 -7.98 -16.98 7.41
CA THR A 30 -8.40 -18.20 6.71
C THR A 30 -9.74 -18.70 7.23
N ARG A 31 -10.65 -19.08 6.33
CA ARG A 31 -11.94 -19.70 6.64
C ARG A 31 -12.01 -21.04 5.92
N ASN A 32 -11.93 -22.12 6.69
CA ASN A 32 -11.79 -23.50 6.18
C ASN A 32 -10.52 -23.69 5.32
N ARG A 33 -10.36 -24.85 4.67
CA ARG A 33 -9.12 -25.22 3.97
C ARG A 33 -8.76 -24.32 2.78
N ASP A 34 -9.72 -23.64 2.15
CA ASP A 34 -9.50 -23.02 0.82
C ASP A 34 -9.89 -21.53 0.69
N GLN A 35 -10.50 -20.90 1.69
CA GLN A 35 -10.87 -19.48 1.61
C GLN A 35 -9.96 -18.64 2.51
N ALA A 36 -9.40 -17.57 1.97
CA ALA A 36 -8.61 -16.61 2.73
C ALA A 36 -8.92 -15.18 2.30
N VAL A 37 -8.85 -14.25 3.24
CA VAL A 37 -8.90 -12.82 3.01
C VAL A 37 -7.70 -12.16 3.65
N VAL A 38 -7.34 -10.97 3.19
CA VAL A 38 -6.26 -10.16 3.79
C VAL A 38 -6.90 -8.93 4.41
N MET A 39 -6.58 -8.69 5.68
CA MET A 39 -6.87 -7.45 6.38
C MET A 39 -5.65 -6.54 6.28
N ILE A 40 -5.88 -5.32 5.82
CA ILE A 40 -4.90 -4.24 5.71
C ILE A 40 -5.55 -2.94 6.20
N SER A 41 -4.72 -1.97 6.59
CA SER A 41 -5.22 -0.65 6.94
C SER A 41 -5.81 0.04 5.70
N MET A 42 -6.73 0.98 5.92
CA MET A 42 -7.31 1.76 4.82
C MET A 42 -6.23 2.52 4.04
N ASP A 43 -5.33 3.20 4.76
CA ASP A 43 -4.22 3.96 4.17
C ASP A 43 -3.33 3.09 3.29
N ASP A 44 -3.01 1.87 3.74
CA ASP A 44 -2.16 0.96 2.95
C ASP A 44 -2.91 0.41 1.73
N TYR A 45 -4.22 0.16 1.85
CA TYR A 45 -5.06 -0.22 0.72
C TYR A 45 -5.11 0.88 -0.35
N GLU A 46 -5.33 2.13 0.04
CA GLU A 46 -5.34 3.28 -0.86
C GLU A 46 -3.97 3.46 -1.52
N SER A 47 -2.89 3.38 -0.74
CA SER A 47 -1.51 3.48 -1.24
C SER A 47 -1.19 2.38 -2.27
N LEU A 48 -1.66 1.16 -2.04
CA LEU A 48 -1.52 0.04 -2.98
C LEU A 48 -2.31 0.29 -4.27
N LEU A 49 -3.55 0.76 -4.16
CA LEU A 49 -4.39 1.09 -5.32
C LEU A 49 -3.79 2.22 -6.15
N GLU A 50 -3.30 3.28 -5.51
CA GLU A 50 -2.66 4.40 -6.19
C GLU A 50 -1.38 3.93 -6.90
N THR A 51 -0.52 3.19 -6.21
CA THR A 51 0.71 2.64 -6.79
C THR A 51 0.39 1.76 -8.00
N ALA A 52 -0.56 0.83 -7.87
CA ALA A 52 -0.99 -0.01 -8.98
C ALA A 52 -1.55 0.81 -10.15
N THR A 53 -2.26 1.90 -9.86
CA THR A 53 -2.82 2.80 -10.88
C THR A 53 -1.72 3.56 -11.62
N LEU A 54 -0.75 4.15 -10.90
CA LEU A 54 0.39 4.84 -11.49
C LEU A 54 1.23 3.92 -12.37
N LEU A 55 1.40 2.66 -11.96
CA LEU A 55 2.21 1.68 -12.66
C LEU A 55 1.46 0.93 -13.79
N ARG A 56 0.13 1.08 -13.89
CA ARG A 56 -0.70 0.35 -14.86
C ARG A 56 -0.33 0.65 -16.32
N SER A 57 0.04 1.90 -16.61
CA SER A 57 0.49 2.30 -17.96
C SER A 57 2.01 2.13 -18.07
N PRO A 58 2.52 1.29 -19.00
CA PRO A 58 3.96 1.09 -19.18
C PRO A 58 4.71 2.39 -19.46
N ALA A 59 4.09 3.31 -20.20
CA ALA A 59 4.65 4.62 -20.49
C ALA A 59 4.76 5.49 -19.21
N ASN A 60 3.73 5.49 -18.37
CA ASN A 60 3.75 6.24 -17.12
C ASN A 60 4.72 5.62 -16.11
N ALA A 61 4.73 4.29 -15.97
CA ALA A 61 5.67 3.58 -15.12
C ALA A 61 7.12 3.91 -15.49
N LYS A 62 7.47 3.83 -16.78
CA LYS A 62 8.82 4.18 -17.27
C LYS A 62 9.18 5.64 -16.96
N ARG A 63 8.24 6.57 -17.14
CA ARG A 63 8.44 7.99 -16.83
C ARG A 63 8.69 8.21 -15.34
N LEU A 64 7.87 7.58 -14.49
CA LEU A 64 7.97 7.69 -13.04
C LEU A 64 9.29 7.12 -12.51
N THR A 65 9.66 5.90 -12.94
CA THR A 65 10.93 5.28 -12.53
C THR A 65 12.14 6.09 -13.00
N LYS A 66 12.11 6.65 -14.22
CA LYS A 66 13.19 7.52 -14.71
C LYS A 66 13.30 8.81 -13.89
N ALA A 67 12.17 9.42 -13.55
CA ALA A 67 12.14 10.63 -12.72
C ALA A 67 12.72 10.33 -11.33
N PHE A 68 12.25 9.27 -10.67
CA PHE A 68 12.74 8.82 -9.37
C PHE A 68 14.25 8.57 -9.38
N ALA A 69 14.76 7.82 -10.36
CA ALA A 69 16.20 7.54 -10.49
C ALA A 69 17.04 8.81 -10.74
N SER A 70 16.49 9.81 -11.43
CA SER A 70 17.17 11.09 -11.68
C SER A 70 17.22 11.93 -10.40
N THR A 71 16.14 11.95 -9.62
CA THR A 71 16.07 12.64 -8.32
C THR A 71 17.06 12.07 -7.33
N ILE A 72 17.14 10.74 -7.19
CA ILE A 72 18.13 10.07 -6.31
C ILE A 72 19.58 10.43 -6.71
N LYS A 73 19.83 10.62 -8.00
CA LYS A 73 21.15 11.02 -8.53
C LYS A 73 21.42 12.53 -8.39
N GLY A 74 20.58 13.28 -7.68
CA GLY A 74 20.73 14.72 -7.49
C GLY A 74 20.47 15.55 -8.77
N LYS A 75 19.79 14.98 -9.77
CA LYS A 75 19.49 15.67 -11.04
C LYS A 75 18.13 16.38 -11.03
N ALA A 76 17.51 16.53 -9.86
CA ALA A 76 16.32 17.35 -9.70
C ALA A 76 16.67 18.82 -9.91
N GLN A 77 15.75 19.59 -10.52
CA GLN A 77 15.91 21.02 -10.72
C GLN A 77 14.85 21.75 -9.92
N GLU A 78 15.27 22.71 -9.10
CA GLU A 78 14.37 23.62 -8.43
C GLU A 78 13.70 24.55 -9.45
N ARG A 79 12.40 24.78 -9.23
CA ARG A 79 11.58 25.68 -10.03
C ARG A 79 10.65 26.43 -9.08
N ILE A 80 10.63 27.75 -9.21
CA ILE A 80 9.61 28.56 -8.58
C ILE A 80 8.31 28.30 -9.34
N LEU A 81 7.27 27.86 -8.64
CA LEU A 81 5.96 27.69 -9.22
C LEU A 81 5.36 29.08 -9.41
N GLU A 82 5.06 29.47 -10.64
CA GLU A 82 4.22 30.63 -10.86
C GLU A 82 2.81 30.29 -10.36
N ALA A 83 2.28 31.11 -9.45
CA ALA A 83 0.88 31.00 -9.05
C ALA A 83 0.04 31.20 -10.31
N GLY A 84 -0.64 30.15 -10.75
CA GLY A 84 -1.50 30.21 -11.92
C GLY A 84 -2.54 31.32 -11.77
N ALA A 85 -2.67 32.14 -12.82
CA ALA A 85 -3.76 33.09 -13.00
C ALA A 85 -5.12 32.37 -13.13
#